data_AF-A0A832NEF3-F1
#
_entry.id   AF-A0A832NEF3-F1
#
_cell.length_a   1.000
_cell.length_b   1.000
_cell.length_c   1.000
_cell.angle_alpha   90.00
_cell.angle_beta   90.00
_cell.angle_gamma   90.00
#
_symmetry.space_group_name_H-M   'P 1'
#
loop_
_entity.id
_entity.type
_entity.pdbx_description
1 polymer ?
#
loop_
_entity_poly.entity_id
_entity_poly.type
_entity_poly.pdbx_seq_one_letter_code
_entity_poly.pdbx_strand_id
1 'polypeptide(L)'
;MKVKAFNFSASLREPHPRQVAVETIVYAANGGGLRRLECWERGFSFELDALDFDAEFGDVLQLTTADVVRGLAGGSFECRVSECAAESALLKVYNVVLNGRNYKLMAAYKPAEGRLSRVYADIVTNLAPWEERVRVVSKLLGLPPRALENV
;
A
#
# COMPACT_ATOMS: atom_id res chain seq x y z
N MET A 1 6.21 9.63 -14.02
CA MET A 1 6.37 9.96 -12.58
C MET A 1 6.98 8.77 -11.84
N LYS A 2 7.70 8.98 -10.73
CA LYS A 2 8.15 7.86 -9.87
C LYS A 2 7.15 7.62 -8.74
N VAL A 3 6.86 6.37 -8.43
CA VAL A 3 6.00 5.96 -7.32
C VAL A 3 6.76 4.97 -6.44
N LYS A 4 6.70 5.20 -5.14
CA LYS A 4 7.25 4.28 -4.14
C LYS A 4 6.20 3.25 -3.74
N ALA A 5 6.63 2.05 -3.44
CA ALA A 5 5.86 1.02 -2.78
C ALA A 5 6.72 0.39 -1.68
N PHE A 6 6.09 0.04 -0.56
CA PHE A 6 6.81 -0.40 0.62
C PHE A 6 6.53 -1.87 0.89
N ASN A 7 7.60 -2.65 0.99
CA ASN A 7 7.57 -4.03 1.47
C ASN A 7 8.22 -4.04 2.84
N PHE A 8 7.49 -4.41 3.89
CA PHE A 8 8.04 -4.31 5.24
C PHE A 8 7.53 -5.39 6.18
N SER A 9 8.32 -5.65 7.22
CA SER A 9 7.91 -6.39 8.39
C SER A 9 8.18 -5.55 9.64
N ALA A 10 7.24 -5.60 10.59
CA ALA A 10 7.31 -4.87 11.84
C ALA A 10 6.81 -5.75 12.98
N SER A 11 7.52 -5.72 14.11
CA SER A 11 7.11 -6.33 15.37
C SER A 11 7.21 -5.28 16.46
N LEU A 12 6.05 -4.85 16.98
CA LEU A 12 5.90 -3.89 18.05
C LEU A 12 5.59 -4.67 19.34
N ARG A 13 6.26 -4.36 20.46
CA ARG A 13 6.02 -5.05 21.74
C ARG A 13 5.18 -4.24 22.72
N GLU A 14 5.42 -2.94 22.83
CA GLU A 14 4.73 -2.07 23.80
C GLU A 14 4.24 -0.77 23.15
N PRO A 15 3.15 -0.16 23.65
CA PRO A 15 2.20 -0.69 24.65
C PRO A 15 1.20 -1.69 24.07
N HIS A 16 1.12 -1.79 22.74
CA HIS A 16 0.19 -2.68 22.04
C HIS A 16 0.97 -3.62 21.11
N PRO A 17 1.16 -4.89 21.52
CA PRO A 17 1.87 -5.86 20.70
C PRO A 17 1.23 -6.01 19.32
N ARG A 18 2.05 -5.91 18.28
CA ARG A 18 1.57 -6.00 16.90
C ARG A 18 2.65 -6.60 16.00
N GLN A 19 2.28 -7.60 15.22
CA GLN A 19 3.11 -8.16 14.17
C GLN A 19 2.48 -7.86 12.82
N VAL A 20 3.22 -7.21 11.94
CA VAL A 20 2.77 -6.80 10.62
C VAL A 20 3.80 -7.24 9.60
N ALA A 21 3.34 -7.86 8.51
CA ALA A 21 4.12 -8.01 7.30
C ALA A 21 3.28 -7.51 6.12
N VAL A 22 3.89 -6.75 5.22
CA VAL A 22 3.24 -6.18 4.04
C VAL A 22 4.10 -6.43 2.83
N GLU A 23 3.50 -7.06 1.83
CA GLU A 23 4.00 -7.07 0.46
C GLU A 23 3.10 -6.18 -0.40
N THR A 24 3.69 -5.23 -1.10
CA THR A 24 2.98 -4.29 -1.98
C THR A 24 3.26 -4.64 -3.43
N ILE A 25 2.19 -4.92 -4.18
CA ILE A 25 2.24 -5.09 -5.63
C ILE A 25 1.63 -3.85 -6.28
N VAL A 26 2.36 -3.27 -7.25
CA VAL A 26 1.90 -2.09 -7.98
C VAL A 26 1.49 -2.48 -9.39
N TYR A 27 0.31 -2.04 -9.81
CA TYR A 27 -0.23 -2.22 -11.15
C TYR A 27 -0.49 -0.86 -11.79
N ALA A 28 -0.15 -0.75 -13.07
CA ALA A 28 -0.69 0.30 -13.93
C ALA A 28 -2.08 -0.10 -14.44
N ALA A 29 -3.05 0.79 -14.27
CA ALA A 29 -4.37 0.70 -14.86
C ALA A 29 -4.40 1.51 -16.16
N ASN A 30 -4.46 0.81 -17.30
CA ASN A 30 -4.55 1.41 -18.63
C ASN A 30 -5.35 0.51 -19.58
N GLY A 31 -6.07 1.11 -20.54
CA GLY A 31 -6.74 0.37 -21.61
C GLY A 31 -7.75 -0.68 -21.13
N GLY A 32 -8.37 -0.48 -19.95
CA GLY A 32 -9.30 -1.44 -19.36
C GLY A 32 -8.65 -2.69 -18.74
N GLY A 33 -7.34 -2.68 -18.52
CA GLY A 33 -6.61 -3.78 -17.90
C GLY A 33 -5.63 -3.32 -16.82
N LEU A 34 -5.10 -4.30 -16.08
CA LEU A 34 -4.03 -4.11 -15.12
C LEU A 34 -2.75 -4.76 -15.62
N ARG A 35 -1.64 -4.02 -15.53
CA ARG A 35 -0.30 -4.53 -15.81
C ARG A 35 0.57 -4.32 -14.58
N ARG A 36 1.12 -5.40 -14.02
CA ARG A 36 2.08 -5.31 -12.91
C ARG A 36 3.28 -4.49 -13.37
N LEU A 37 3.69 -3.53 -12.53
CA LEU A 37 4.88 -2.74 -12.78
C LEU A 37 6.12 -3.46 -12.28
N GLU A 38 7.18 -3.37 -13.06
CA GLU A 38 8.53 -3.72 -12.62
C GLU A 38 9.14 -2.50 -11.95
N CYS A 39 9.74 -2.72 -10.79
CA CYS A 39 10.23 -1.67 -9.93
C CYS A 39 11.63 -2.05 -9.47
N TRP A 40 12.50 -1.05 -9.31
CA TRP A 40 13.80 -1.26 -8.73
C TRP A 40 13.71 -1.16 -7.21
N GLU A 41 14.41 -2.04 -6.49
CA GLU A 41 14.40 -2.08 -5.03
C GLU A 41 15.61 -1.40 -4.41
N ARG A 42 15.37 -0.73 -3.28
CA ARG A 42 16.41 -0.25 -2.38
C ARG A 42 16.01 -0.37 -0.91
N GLY A 43 16.98 -0.16 -0.03
CA GLY A 43 16.73 0.01 1.39
C GLY A 43 15.88 1.25 1.69
N PHE A 44 15.12 1.17 2.77
CA PHE A 44 14.37 2.28 3.34
C PHE A 44 15.31 3.36 3.90
N SER A 45 15.01 4.63 3.61
CA SER A 45 15.71 5.79 4.17
C SER A 45 14.72 6.66 4.93
N PHE A 46 14.95 6.88 6.23
CA PHE A 46 14.08 7.72 7.05
C PHE A 46 13.92 9.14 6.49
N GLU A 47 15.01 9.74 6.01
CA GLU A 47 14.98 11.11 5.48
C GLU A 47 14.12 11.24 4.22
N LEU A 48 14.09 10.19 3.40
CA LEU A 48 13.43 10.24 2.09
C LEU A 48 12.03 9.63 2.10
N ASP A 49 11.77 8.68 2.98
CA ASP A 49 10.63 7.78 2.86
C ASP A 49 9.63 7.85 4.01
N ALA A 50 9.99 8.47 5.14
CA ALA A 50 9.14 8.45 6.33
C ALA A 50 7.77 9.10 6.09
N LEU A 51 7.74 10.26 5.43
CA LEU A 51 6.49 10.96 5.14
C LEU A 51 5.61 10.20 4.15
N ASP A 52 6.23 9.57 3.14
CA ASP A 52 5.49 8.77 2.15
C ASP A 52 4.91 7.51 2.79
N PHE A 53 5.68 6.86 3.68
CA PHE A 53 5.23 5.70 4.44
C PHE A 53 4.06 6.06 5.36
N ASP A 54 4.16 7.15 6.11
CA ASP A 54 3.09 7.62 7.01
C ASP A 54 1.82 7.96 6.23
N ALA A 55 1.96 8.67 5.11
CA ALA A 55 0.84 8.99 4.24
C ALA A 55 0.18 7.73 3.68
N GLU A 56 0.96 6.68 3.40
CA GLU A 56 0.46 5.43 2.85
C GLU A 56 -0.22 4.54 3.90
N PHE A 57 0.39 4.31 5.05
CA PHE A 57 -0.08 3.33 6.04
C PHE A 57 -0.71 3.90 7.30
N GLY A 58 -0.61 5.21 7.54
CA GLY A 58 -1.20 5.88 8.70
C GLY A 58 -2.71 5.63 8.79
N ASP A 59 -3.43 5.72 7.68
CA ASP A 59 -4.87 5.41 7.65
C ASP A 59 -5.15 3.94 7.35
N VAL A 60 -4.40 3.34 6.41
CA VAL A 60 -4.66 1.98 5.90
C VAL A 60 -4.46 0.93 6.99
N LEU A 61 -3.38 1.07 7.75
CA LEU A 61 -2.97 0.12 8.78
C LEU A 61 -2.94 0.73 10.17
N GLN A 62 -3.12 2.05 10.35
CA GLN A 62 -2.87 2.72 11.64
C GLN A 62 -1.43 2.43 12.10
N LEU A 63 -0.50 2.62 11.17
CA LEU A 63 0.92 2.42 11.38
C LEU A 63 1.68 3.59 10.77
N THR A 64 2.50 4.22 11.58
CA THR A 64 3.38 5.32 11.18
C THR A 64 4.83 4.93 11.43
N THR A 65 5.74 5.64 10.77
CA THR A 65 7.16 5.63 11.09
C THR A 65 7.41 6.05 12.52
N ALA A 66 6.59 6.90 13.15
CA ALA A 66 6.73 7.15 14.58
C ALA A 66 6.50 5.89 15.43
N ASP A 67 5.54 5.04 15.07
CA ASP A 67 5.31 3.75 15.76
C ASP A 67 6.50 2.79 15.57
N VAL A 68 7.15 2.89 14.41
CA VAL A 68 8.29 2.05 14.01
C VAL A 68 9.64 2.58 14.56
N VAL A 69 9.85 3.90 14.57
CA VAL A 69 11.02 4.64 15.10
C VAL A 69 10.98 4.69 16.62
N ARG A 70 9.79 4.74 17.23
CA ARG A 70 9.61 4.55 18.68
C ARG A 70 9.78 3.09 19.12
N GLY A 71 10.39 2.24 18.28
CA GLY A 71 11.11 1.02 18.67
C GLY A 71 12.21 1.21 19.73
N LEU A 72 12.28 2.35 20.43
CA LEU A 72 12.81 2.45 21.81
C LEU A 72 11.94 1.71 22.85
N ALA A 73 10.78 1.16 22.47
CA ALA A 73 9.93 0.30 23.30
C ALA A 73 10.03 -1.21 22.95
N GLY A 74 11.14 -1.64 22.34
CA GLY A 74 11.43 -3.05 22.01
C GLY A 74 10.65 -3.56 20.79
N GLY A 75 11.37 -3.88 19.71
CA GLY A 75 10.75 -4.35 18.47
C GLY A 75 11.74 -4.58 17.33
N SER A 76 11.24 -4.93 16.15
CA SER A 76 12.03 -5.04 14.91
C SER A 76 11.30 -4.39 13.74
N PHE A 77 12.05 -3.78 12.84
CA PHE A 77 11.51 -3.23 11.59
C PHE A 77 12.50 -3.43 10.45
N GLU A 78 11.99 -3.98 9.35
CA GLU A 78 12.72 -4.11 8.11
C GLU A 78 11.83 -3.62 6.99
N CYS A 79 12.35 -2.73 6.14
CA CYS A 79 11.60 -2.20 5.00
C CYS A 79 12.48 -2.07 3.77
N ARG A 80 11.91 -2.49 2.64
CA ARG A 80 12.41 -2.24 1.29
C ARG A 80 11.44 -1.35 0.54
N VAL A 81 12.00 -0.45 -0.26
CA VAL A 81 11.25 0.48 -1.10
C VAL A 81 11.44 0.08 -2.54
N SER A 82 10.33 -0.20 -3.22
CA SER A 82 10.28 -0.41 -4.66
C SER A 82 9.91 0.89 -5.36
N GLU A 83 10.77 1.39 -6.25
CA GLU A 83 10.51 2.58 -7.06
C GLU A 83 10.07 2.17 -8.47
N CYS A 84 8.85 2.54 -8.84
CA CYS A 84 8.21 2.19 -10.10
C CYS A 84 8.04 3.43 -10.97
N ALA A 85 8.27 3.31 -12.28
CA ALA A 85 7.87 4.33 -13.24
C ALA A 85 6.37 4.21 -13.54
N ALA A 86 5.63 5.29 -13.34
CA ALA A 86 4.20 5.37 -13.55
C ALA A 86 3.83 6.52 -14.50
N GLU A 87 2.99 6.20 -15.49
CA GLU A 87 2.50 7.15 -16.50
C GLU A 87 0.96 7.23 -16.54
N SER A 88 0.28 6.32 -15.84
CA SER A 88 -1.17 6.18 -15.85
C SER A 88 -1.72 6.12 -14.41
N ALA A 89 -3.04 5.92 -14.30
CA ALA A 89 -3.65 5.54 -13.03
C ALA A 89 -3.02 4.23 -12.50
N LEU A 90 -3.00 4.08 -11.18
CA LEU A 90 -2.36 2.96 -10.50
C LEU A 90 -3.29 2.30 -9.50
N LEU A 91 -3.05 1.02 -9.31
CA LEU A 91 -3.57 0.24 -8.20
C LEU A 91 -2.38 -0.32 -7.42
N LYS A 92 -2.32 -0.03 -6.13
CA LYS A 92 -1.48 -0.75 -5.18
C LYS A 92 -2.33 -1.78 -4.46
N VAL A 93 -1.81 -2.98 -4.36
CA VAL A 93 -2.41 -4.07 -3.59
C VAL A 93 -1.45 -4.48 -2.49
N TYR A 94 -1.96 -4.47 -1.27
CA TYR A 94 -1.22 -4.83 -0.07
C TYR A 94 -1.67 -6.22 0.38
N ASN A 95 -0.76 -7.17 0.29
CA ASN A 95 -0.91 -8.47 0.96
C ASN A 95 -0.36 -8.30 2.38
N VAL A 96 -1.28 -8.22 3.34
CA VAL A 96 -0.96 -7.88 4.72
C VAL A 96 -1.18 -9.08 5.63
N VAL A 97 -0.17 -9.44 6.40
CA VAL A 97 -0.31 -10.34 7.55
C VAL A 97 -0.27 -9.50 8.80
N LEU A 98 -1.38 -9.44 9.54
CA LEU A 98 -1.52 -8.68 10.77
C LEU A 98 -1.91 -9.62 11.92
N ASN A 99 -1.02 -9.79 12.90
CA ASN A 99 -1.20 -10.70 14.03
C ASN A 99 -1.65 -12.12 13.59
N GLY A 100 -1.03 -12.62 12.51
CA GLY A 100 -1.33 -13.93 11.92
C GLY A 100 -2.56 -13.99 11.02
N ARG A 101 -3.32 -12.89 10.87
CA ARG A 101 -4.47 -12.81 9.96
C ARG A 101 -4.07 -12.19 8.63
N ASN A 102 -4.57 -12.77 7.54
CA ASN A 102 -4.30 -12.29 6.19
C ASN A 102 -5.37 -11.31 5.74
N TYR A 103 -4.95 -10.19 5.17
CA TYR A 103 -5.79 -9.18 4.56
C TYR A 103 -5.25 -8.85 3.17
N LYS A 104 -6.16 -8.67 2.22
CA LYS A 104 -5.86 -8.08 0.92
C LYS A 104 -6.52 -6.71 0.86
N LEU A 105 -5.69 -5.68 0.82
CA LEU A 105 -6.10 -4.28 0.84
C LEU A 105 -5.72 -3.61 -0.48
N MET A 106 -6.50 -2.61 -0.90
CA MET A 106 -6.27 -1.86 -2.14
C MET A 106 -6.13 -0.36 -1.88
N ALA A 107 -5.25 0.29 -2.63
CA ALA A 107 -5.23 1.75 -2.79
C ALA A 107 -5.14 2.13 -4.26
N ALA A 108 -5.99 3.05 -4.70
CA ALA A 108 -6.07 3.49 -6.09
C ALA A 108 -5.62 4.94 -6.22
N TYR A 109 -4.87 5.23 -7.29
CA TYR A 109 -4.29 6.53 -7.57
C TYR A 109 -4.61 6.97 -9.00
N LYS A 110 -4.88 8.26 -9.18
CA LYS A 110 -5.10 8.87 -10.50
C LYS A 110 -4.17 10.06 -10.75
N PRO A 111 -3.69 10.24 -11.99
CA PRO A 111 -3.01 11.46 -12.37
C PRO A 111 -3.99 12.64 -12.30
N ALA A 112 -3.62 13.70 -11.59
CA ALA A 112 -4.31 14.98 -11.54
C ALA A 112 -3.26 16.08 -11.37
N GLU A 113 -3.30 17.13 -12.21
CA GLU A 113 -2.41 18.30 -12.10
C GLU A 113 -0.91 17.95 -12.06
N GLY A 114 -0.47 16.96 -12.83
CA GLY A 114 0.94 16.54 -12.88
C GLY A 114 1.41 15.72 -11.67
N ARG A 115 0.51 15.35 -10.74
CA ARG A 115 0.77 14.47 -9.59
C ARG A 115 -0.18 13.27 -9.57
N LEU A 116 0.17 12.24 -8.82
CA LEU A 116 -0.69 11.08 -8.56
C LEU A 116 -1.39 11.32 -7.23
N SER A 117 -2.71 11.42 -7.29
CA SER A 117 -3.54 11.62 -6.11
C SER A 117 -4.23 10.32 -5.73
N ARG A 118 -4.20 9.97 -4.43
CA ARG A 118 -4.92 8.82 -3.89
C ARG A 118 -6.41 9.11 -3.93
N VAL A 119 -7.17 8.29 -4.66
CA VAL A 119 -8.63 8.42 -4.81
C VAL A 119 -9.41 7.34 -4.07
N TYR A 120 -8.72 6.31 -3.58
CA TYR A 120 -9.28 5.23 -2.79
C TYR A 120 -8.19 4.60 -1.93
N ALA A 121 -8.54 4.18 -0.72
CA ALA A 121 -7.72 3.33 0.12
C ALA A 121 -8.60 2.50 1.05
N ASP A 122 -8.30 1.21 1.17
CA ASP A 122 -8.89 0.37 2.21
C ASP A 122 -8.36 0.75 3.59
N ILE A 123 -9.19 0.61 4.62
CA ILE A 123 -8.81 0.76 6.02
C ILE A 123 -9.04 -0.59 6.69
N VAL A 124 -7.98 -1.19 7.25
CA VAL A 124 -8.03 -2.57 7.76
C VAL A 124 -9.09 -2.78 8.85
N THR A 125 -9.36 -1.75 9.65
CA THR A 125 -10.34 -1.78 10.75
C THR A 125 -11.77 -1.54 10.30
N ASN A 126 -12.00 -1.09 9.07
CA ASN A 126 -13.33 -0.80 8.52
C ASN A 126 -13.43 -1.28 7.06
N LEU A 127 -13.16 -2.56 6.85
CA LEU A 127 -13.07 -3.15 5.53
C LEU A 127 -14.45 -3.54 5.00
N ALA A 128 -14.89 -2.90 3.92
CA ALA A 128 -16.12 -3.28 3.22
C ALA A 128 -15.98 -4.68 2.56
N PRO A 129 -17.10 -5.36 2.24
CA PRO A 129 -17.07 -6.62 1.50
C PRO A 129 -16.26 -6.51 0.19
N TRP A 130 -15.53 -7.57 -0.17
CA TRP A 130 -14.63 -7.56 -1.33
C TRP A 130 -15.32 -7.13 -2.63
N GLU A 131 -16.53 -7.63 -2.89
CA GLU A 131 -17.30 -7.31 -4.09
C GLU A 131 -17.66 -5.81 -4.19
N GLU A 132 -17.90 -5.16 -3.06
CA GLU A 132 -18.17 -3.73 -3.02
C GLU A 132 -16.89 -2.92 -3.32
N ARG A 133 -15.79 -3.30 -2.68
CA ARG A 133 -14.47 -2.68 -2.90
C ARG A 133 -14.04 -2.79 -4.37
N VAL A 134 -14.15 -3.99 -4.95
CA VAL A 134 -13.86 -4.24 -6.38
C VAL A 134 -14.70 -3.32 -7.26
N ARG A 135 -16.01 -3.23 -7.01
CA ARG A 135 -16.92 -2.39 -7.80
C ARG A 135 -16.52 -0.91 -7.75
N VAL A 136 -16.19 -0.40 -6.57
CA VAL A 136 -15.79 1.01 -6.37
C VAL A 136 -14.46 1.28 -7.06
N VAL A 137 -13.44 0.45 -6.82
CA VAL A 137 -12.10 0.61 -7.42
C VAL A 137 -12.15 0.48 -8.93
N SER A 138 -12.90 -0.49 -9.48
CA SER A 138 -13.10 -0.65 -10.92
C SER A 138 -13.73 0.59 -11.55
N LYS A 139 -14.79 1.14 -10.94
CA LYS A 139 -15.43 2.37 -11.43
C LYS A 139 -14.46 3.54 -11.39
N LEU A 140 -13.70 3.69 -10.30
CA LEU A 140 -12.71 4.75 -10.16
C LEU A 140 -11.64 4.61 -11.24
N LEU A 141 -11.01 3.46 -11.39
CA LEU A 141 -9.90 3.27 -12.34
C LEU A 141 -10.33 3.06 -13.80
N GLY A 142 -11.63 3.03 -14.10
CA GLY A 142 -12.12 2.76 -15.46
C GLY A 142 -11.82 1.34 -15.93
N LEU A 143 -11.82 0.38 -15.00
CA LEU A 143 -11.53 -1.03 -15.23
C LEU A 143 -12.83 -1.85 -15.21
N PRO A 144 -12.92 -2.94 -15.98
CA PRO A 144 -13.98 -3.92 -15.78
C PRO A 144 -13.76 -4.64 -14.44
N PRO A 145 -14.81 -4.99 -13.67
CA PRO A 145 -14.69 -5.70 -12.38
C PRO A 145 -13.79 -6.94 -12.42
N ARG A 146 -13.90 -7.72 -13.50
CA ARG A 146 -13.07 -8.92 -13.72
C ARG A 146 -11.55 -8.68 -13.74
N ALA A 147 -11.11 -7.45 -14.01
CA ALA A 147 -9.69 -7.11 -13.97
C ALA A 147 -9.12 -7.21 -12.55
N LEU A 148 -9.96 -7.12 -11.52
CA LEU A 148 -9.58 -7.20 -10.10
C LEU A 148 -9.78 -8.59 -9.48
N GLU A 149 -10.41 -9.53 -10.19
CA GLU A 149 -10.72 -10.87 -9.64
C GLU A 149 -9.46 -11.68 -9.29
N ASN A 150 -8.37 -11.47 -10.03
CA ASN A 150 -7.11 -12.21 -9.88
C ASN A 150 -6.00 -11.39 -9.22
N VAL A 151 -6.36 -10.22 -8.67
CA VAL A 151 -5.43 -9.35 -7.95
C VAL A 151 -5.39 -9.76 -6.49
#